data_AF-A0A8H6M3E7-F1
#
_entry.id   AF-A0A8H6M3E7-F1
#
_cell.length_a   1.000
_cell.length_b   1.000
_cell.length_c   1.000
_cell.angle_alpha   90.00
_cell.angle_beta   90.00
_cell.angle_gamma   90.00
#
_symmetry.space_group_name_H-M   'P 1'
#
loop_
_entity.id
_entity.type
_entity.pdbx_description
1 polymer ?
#
loop_
_entity_poly.entity_id
_entity_poly.type
_entity_poly.pdbx_seq_one_letter_code
_entity_poly.pdbx_strand_id
1 'polypeptide(L)'
;MNPPPFTPTPSMTPARRASGKENVGTPMRMALFTPAAPPSTKRRQVLHEVTAESQAIASAHWRAQNQERLEKEEQNRAAKEEGERVAKLKEVLRAVTSAGFSSLWAFQEALHTSTDQQISASLTRSYRHDDRGTTMLNYLAERVEKPLIDAWISDKFVQKLEKEGLSLAKMLVPEEGSNVSSALARYSVPQLLLDTESAAPTLFNALSTLLCYTEGDEDSRKKRDVVLANILSMIAQTQNERASTYQIVSSLYLYACGATKSLYQVLNHAGFSLSYTSATIKLKTAQPQAPRRTEIPGASEAVHDSLG
;
A
#
# COMPACT_ATOMS: atom_id res chain seq x y z
N MET A 1 57.49 -23.69 34.46
CA MET A 1 57.78 -24.52 33.27
C MET A 1 57.78 -23.59 32.07
N ASN A 2 58.95 -23.37 31.48
CA ASN A 2 59.16 -22.48 30.34
C ASN A 2 58.67 -23.13 29.04
N PRO A 3 58.03 -22.39 28.12
CA PRO A 3 57.77 -22.89 26.78
C PRO A 3 59.07 -22.97 25.95
N PRO A 4 59.21 -23.98 25.07
CA PRO A 4 60.42 -24.21 24.27
C PRO A 4 60.59 -23.20 23.12
N PRO A 5 61.83 -23.07 22.57
CA PRO A 5 62.20 -22.03 21.63
C PRO A 5 61.70 -22.28 20.20
N PHE A 6 61.33 -21.20 19.52
CA PHE A 6 61.02 -21.16 18.09
C PHE A 6 62.27 -21.43 17.24
N THR A 7 62.24 -22.51 16.45
CA THR A 7 63.17 -22.73 15.33
C THR A 7 62.51 -22.28 14.02
N PRO A 8 63.20 -21.49 13.17
CA PRO A 8 62.65 -21.07 11.88
C PRO A 8 62.67 -22.23 10.86
N THR A 9 61.49 -22.55 10.32
CA THR A 9 61.33 -23.48 9.21
C THR A 9 61.84 -22.87 7.90
N PRO A 10 62.66 -23.60 7.11
CA PRO A 10 63.16 -23.10 5.83
C PRO A 10 62.05 -23.03 4.78
N SER A 11 62.01 -21.90 4.07
CA SER A 11 61.19 -21.65 2.89
C SER A 11 61.46 -22.70 1.82
N MET A 12 60.48 -23.57 1.55
CA MET A 12 60.50 -24.48 0.41
C MET A 12 60.13 -23.70 -0.86
N THR A 13 61.14 -23.32 -1.62
CA THR A 13 61.02 -22.96 -3.04
C THR A 13 60.57 -24.20 -3.83
N PRO A 14 59.60 -24.08 -4.76
CA PRO A 14 59.11 -25.24 -5.50
C PRO A 14 60.17 -25.77 -6.46
N ALA A 15 60.34 -27.10 -6.43
CA ALA A 15 61.27 -27.86 -7.24
C ALA A 15 61.02 -27.66 -8.74
N ARG A 16 62.10 -27.26 -9.43
CA ARG A 16 62.19 -27.13 -10.88
C ARG A 16 61.94 -28.50 -11.53
N ARG A 17 60.80 -28.66 -12.23
CA ARG A 17 60.52 -29.85 -13.05
C ARG A 17 61.65 -30.08 -14.04
N ALA A 18 62.21 -31.28 -14.00
CA ALA A 18 63.07 -31.82 -15.05
C ALA A 18 62.21 -32.03 -16.31
N SER A 19 62.55 -31.32 -17.38
CA SER A 19 62.08 -31.61 -18.73
C SER A 19 63.16 -32.46 -19.40
N GLY A 20 62.83 -33.73 -19.64
CA GLY A 20 63.61 -34.61 -20.47
C GLY A 20 63.19 -34.49 -21.93
N LYS A 21 64.23 -34.52 -22.78
CA LYS A 21 64.31 -34.95 -24.18
C LYS A 21 64.02 -33.96 -25.32
N GLU A 22 65.12 -33.72 -26.02
CA GLU A 22 65.29 -33.72 -27.48
C GLU A 22 64.72 -32.53 -28.27
N ASN A 23 65.59 -31.53 -28.46
CA ASN A 23 65.76 -30.92 -29.78
C ASN A 23 67.23 -30.47 -29.92
N VAL A 24 67.96 -31.12 -30.81
CA VAL A 24 69.30 -30.72 -31.23
C VAL A 24 69.16 -29.44 -32.05
N GLY A 25 69.42 -28.30 -31.43
CA GLY A 25 69.40 -26.98 -32.05
C GLY A 25 70.80 -26.39 -32.12
N THR A 26 71.23 -26.08 -33.34
CA THR A 26 72.45 -25.38 -33.77
C THR A 26 72.97 -24.32 -32.78
N PRO A 27 74.30 -24.21 -32.51
CA PRO A 27 74.82 -23.19 -31.62
C PRO A 27 74.57 -21.78 -32.18
N MET A 28 73.82 -20.95 -31.44
CA MET A 28 73.63 -19.54 -31.74
C MET A 28 74.97 -18.80 -31.64
N ARG A 29 75.45 -18.27 -32.77
CA ARG A 29 76.43 -17.16 -32.80
C ARG A 29 75.75 -15.92 -32.22
N MET A 30 76.24 -15.43 -31.08
CA MET A 30 75.94 -14.09 -30.58
C MET A 30 76.57 -13.06 -31.54
N ALA A 31 75.76 -12.43 -32.39
CA ALA A 31 76.19 -11.28 -33.18
C ALA A 31 76.26 -10.05 -32.26
N LEU A 32 77.43 -9.41 -32.21
CA LEU A 32 77.63 -8.10 -31.58
C LEU A 32 76.77 -7.04 -32.27
N PHE A 33 76.08 -6.22 -31.48
CA PHE A 33 75.19 -5.16 -31.94
C PHE A 33 75.98 -4.07 -32.67
N THR A 34 75.75 -3.89 -33.97
CA THR A 34 76.29 -2.79 -34.78
C THR A 34 75.23 -1.68 -34.94
N PRO A 35 75.53 -0.40 -34.67
CA PRO A 35 74.53 0.68 -34.64
C PRO A 35 73.95 1.09 -36.00
N ALA A 36 74.42 0.51 -37.11
CA ALA A 36 74.10 0.93 -38.47
C ALA A 36 73.04 0.06 -39.19
N ALA A 37 72.45 -0.93 -38.51
CA ALA A 37 71.38 -1.76 -39.09
C ALA A 37 70.02 -1.42 -38.46
N PRO A 38 68.93 -1.28 -39.24
CA PRO A 38 67.59 -1.05 -38.69
C PRO A 38 67.17 -2.24 -37.82
N PRO A 39 66.40 -2.00 -36.73
CA PRO A 39 66.01 -3.06 -35.80
C PRO A 39 65.26 -4.16 -36.55
N SER A 40 65.86 -5.36 -36.57
CA SER A 40 65.23 -6.57 -37.09
C SER A 40 63.99 -6.87 -36.25
N THR A 41 62.82 -6.59 -36.82
CA THR A 41 61.54 -7.01 -36.26
C THR A 41 61.45 -8.52 -36.40
N LYS A 42 61.97 -9.25 -35.39
CA LYS A 42 61.67 -10.67 -35.23
C LYS A 42 60.17 -10.78 -35.03
N ARG A 43 59.42 -11.01 -36.12
CA ARG A 43 58.01 -11.39 -36.08
C ARG A 43 57.93 -12.63 -35.21
N ARG A 44 57.27 -12.50 -34.07
CA ARG A 44 56.94 -13.61 -33.18
C ARG A 44 56.05 -14.56 -33.99
N GLN A 45 56.62 -15.63 -34.53
CA GLN A 45 55.84 -16.66 -35.20
C GLN A 45 55.00 -17.36 -34.13
N VAL A 46 53.68 -17.22 -34.22
CA VAL A 46 52.75 -18.04 -33.45
C VAL A 46 52.86 -19.44 -34.01
N LEU A 47 53.31 -20.40 -33.20
CA LEU A 47 53.70 -21.74 -33.63
C LEU A 47 52.53 -22.66 -34.03
N HIS A 48 51.29 -22.17 -33.96
CA HIS A 48 50.09 -22.90 -34.34
C HIS A 48 49.13 -21.97 -35.10
N GLU A 49 48.55 -22.48 -36.19
CA GLU A 49 47.42 -21.83 -36.85
C GLU A 49 46.27 -21.77 -35.84
N VAL A 50 45.95 -20.55 -35.42
CA VAL A 50 44.87 -20.29 -34.48
C VAL A 50 43.56 -20.48 -35.25
N THR A 51 42.97 -21.67 -35.18
CA THR A 51 41.65 -21.99 -35.76
C THR A 51 40.60 -21.00 -35.25
N ALA A 52 39.63 -20.63 -36.09
CA ALA A 52 38.55 -19.69 -35.74
C ALA A 52 37.81 -20.10 -34.45
N GLU A 53 37.68 -21.40 -34.20
CA GLU A 53 37.09 -21.97 -32.99
C GLU A 53 37.91 -21.67 -31.72
N SER A 54 39.24 -21.74 -31.80
CA SER A 54 40.13 -21.40 -30.67
C SER A 54 40.09 -19.90 -30.34
N GLN A 55 39.92 -19.04 -31.35
CA GLN A 55 39.71 -17.59 -31.14
C GLN A 55 38.35 -17.31 -30.52
N ALA A 56 37.30 -18.03 -30.95
CA ALA A 56 35.97 -17.91 -30.38
C ALA A 56 35.95 -18.31 -28.90
N ILE A 57 36.57 -19.44 -28.54
CA ILE A 57 36.68 -19.91 -27.15
C ILE A 57 37.49 -18.93 -26.29
N ALA A 58 38.66 -18.46 -26.78
CA ALA A 58 39.48 -17.49 -26.06
C ALA A 58 38.75 -16.14 -25.86
N SER A 59 38.01 -15.68 -26.86
CA SER A 59 37.21 -14.45 -26.76
C SER A 59 36.03 -14.62 -25.80
N ALA A 60 35.38 -15.79 -25.76
CA ALA A 60 34.31 -16.09 -24.82
C ALA A 60 34.83 -16.15 -23.37
N HIS A 61 35.95 -16.80 -23.14
CA HIS A 61 36.61 -16.84 -21.84
C HIS A 61 37.04 -15.44 -21.38
N TRP A 62 37.60 -14.63 -22.27
CA TRP A 62 37.96 -13.24 -21.96
C TRP A 62 36.73 -12.39 -21.61
N ARG A 63 35.61 -12.53 -22.35
CA ARG A 63 34.35 -11.83 -22.03
C ARG A 63 33.81 -12.23 -20.66
N ALA A 64 33.78 -13.54 -20.36
CA ALA A 64 33.32 -14.05 -19.07
C ALA A 64 34.19 -13.55 -17.91
N GLN A 65 35.52 -13.59 -18.06
CA GLN A 65 36.45 -13.08 -17.06
C GLN A 65 36.32 -11.56 -16.87
N ASN A 66 36.03 -10.83 -17.95
CA ASN A 66 35.83 -9.39 -17.89
C ASN A 66 34.51 -9.02 -17.21
N GLN A 67 33.44 -9.80 -17.44
CA GLN A 67 32.17 -9.66 -16.71
C GLN A 67 32.35 -9.94 -15.22
N GLU A 68 33.01 -11.05 -14.85
CA GLU A 68 33.26 -11.39 -13.44
C GLU A 68 34.11 -10.30 -12.74
N ARG A 69 35.07 -9.70 -13.45
CA ARG A 69 35.86 -8.59 -12.91
C ARG A 69 35.01 -7.33 -12.68
N LEU A 70 34.15 -6.98 -13.63
CA LEU A 70 33.24 -5.84 -13.49
C LEU A 70 32.26 -6.04 -12.33
N GLU A 71 31.70 -7.24 -12.19
CA GLU A 71 30.82 -7.59 -11.06
C GLU A 71 31.56 -7.51 -9.72
N LYS A 72 32.80 -8.01 -9.64
CA LYS A 72 33.63 -7.91 -8.42
C LYS A 72 34.00 -6.46 -8.10
N GLU A 73 34.30 -5.65 -9.11
CA GLU A 73 34.59 -4.21 -8.93
C GLU A 73 33.35 -3.47 -8.44
N GLU A 74 32.17 -3.78 -8.98
CA GLU A 74 30.89 -3.20 -8.56
C GLU A 74 30.51 -3.62 -7.14
N GLN A 75 30.65 -4.91 -6.80
CA GLN A 75 30.44 -5.42 -5.45
C GLN A 75 31.41 -4.78 -4.45
N ASN A 76 32.69 -4.66 -4.80
CA ASN A 76 33.68 -4.00 -3.94
C ASN A 76 33.39 -2.51 -3.77
N ARG A 77 32.91 -1.83 -4.81
CA ARG A 77 32.48 -0.42 -4.72
C ARG A 77 31.27 -0.29 -3.79
N ALA A 78 30.25 -1.11 -3.98
CA ALA A 78 29.07 -1.12 -3.11
C ALA A 78 29.43 -1.44 -1.65
N ALA A 79 30.34 -2.40 -1.41
CA ALA A 79 30.81 -2.74 -0.08
C ALA A 79 31.60 -1.60 0.59
N LYS A 80 32.41 -0.86 -0.18
CA LYS A 80 33.11 0.33 0.32
C LYS A 80 32.14 1.45 0.66
N GLU A 81 31.18 1.74 -0.22
CA GLU A 81 30.15 2.75 0.02
C GLU A 81 29.31 2.43 1.26
N GLU A 82 28.94 1.16 1.45
CA GLU A 82 28.22 0.72 2.64
C GLU A 82 29.09 0.81 3.90
N GLY A 83 30.37 0.42 3.81
CA GLY A 83 31.34 0.58 4.89
C GLY A 83 31.49 2.04 5.34
N GLU A 84 31.58 2.97 4.39
CA GLU A 84 31.62 4.41 4.65
C GLU A 84 30.33 4.95 5.28
N ARG A 85 29.16 4.48 4.81
CA ARG A 85 27.86 4.84 5.41
C ARG A 85 27.77 4.37 6.86
N VAL A 86 28.15 3.13 7.14
CA VAL A 86 28.14 2.58 8.50
C VAL A 86 29.13 3.31 9.42
N ALA A 87 30.30 3.70 8.91
CA ALA A 87 31.27 4.48 9.68
C ALA A 87 30.69 5.86 10.09
N LYS A 88 30.07 6.57 9.14
CA LYS A 88 29.39 7.84 9.41
C LYS A 88 28.24 7.69 10.41
N LEU A 89 27.43 6.64 10.29
CA LEU A 89 26.35 6.36 11.26
C LEU A 89 26.89 6.15 12.68
N LYS A 90 27.98 5.40 12.85
CA LYS A 90 28.62 5.20 14.16
C LYS A 90 29.15 6.51 14.75
N GLU A 91 29.70 7.38 13.92
CA GLU A 91 30.17 8.71 14.35
C GLU A 91 29.00 9.57 14.84
N VAL A 92 27.89 9.62 14.10
CA VAL A 92 26.69 10.35 14.53
C VAL A 92 26.13 9.82 15.84
N LEU A 93 26.07 8.49 16.01
CA LEU A 93 25.60 7.89 17.27
C LEU A 93 26.48 8.25 18.47
N ARG A 94 27.80 8.32 18.27
CA ARG A 94 28.72 8.81 19.30
C ARG A 94 28.50 10.29 19.59
N ALA A 95 28.32 11.10 18.55
CA ALA A 95 28.06 12.53 18.69
C ALA A 95 26.78 12.80 19.51
N VAL A 96 25.69 12.08 19.22
CA VAL A 96 24.43 12.16 19.98
C VAL A 96 24.64 11.85 21.46
N THR A 97 25.38 10.79 21.77
CA THR A 97 25.68 10.41 23.15
C THR A 97 26.56 11.46 23.84
N SER A 98 27.56 12.00 23.12
CA SER A 98 28.44 13.05 23.64
C SER A 98 27.74 14.39 23.86
N ALA A 99 26.64 14.64 23.14
CA ALA A 99 25.80 15.82 23.31
C ALA A 99 24.85 15.74 24.52
N GLY A 100 24.88 14.64 25.28
CA GLY A 100 24.13 14.47 26.53
C GLY A 100 22.83 13.69 26.41
N PHE A 101 22.50 13.14 25.23
CA PHE A 101 21.35 12.24 25.09
C PHE A 101 21.71 10.83 25.59
N SER A 102 20.83 10.23 26.40
CA SER A 102 21.05 8.90 26.98
C SER A 102 21.03 7.76 25.95
N SER A 103 20.32 7.97 24.83
CA SER A 103 20.16 7.00 23.76
C SER A 103 19.75 7.70 22.46
N LEU A 104 19.87 6.98 21.33
CA LEU A 104 19.30 7.43 20.06
C LEU A 104 17.80 7.67 20.16
N TRP A 105 17.08 6.83 20.92
CA TRP A 105 15.65 6.99 21.14
C TRP A 105 15.34 8.32 21.83
N ALA A 106 16.04 8.66 22.92
CA ALA A 106 15.84 9.93 23.64
C ALA A 106 16.10 11.15 22.74
N PHE A 107 17.09 11.04 21.85
CA PHE A 107 17.34 12.07 20.83
C PHE A 107 16.19 12.16 19.81
N GLN A 108 15.72 11.03 19.27
CA GLN A 108 14.61 11.00 18.32
C GLN A 108 13.32 11.53 18.96
N GLU A 109 13.01 11.11 20.18
CA GLU A 109 11.87 11.61 20.95
C GLU A 109 11.96 13.13 21.11
N ALA A 110 13.09 13.66 21.60
CA ALA A 110 13.29 15.11 21.74
C ALA A 110 13.19 15.85 20.40
N LEU A 111 13.65 15.25 19.30
CA LEU A 111 13.54 15.80 17.96
C LEU A 111 12.08 15.88 17.50
N HIS A 112 11.29 14.84 17.77
CA HIS A 112 9.87 14.74 17.41
C HIS A 112 8.94 15.55 18.31
N THR A 113 9.31 15.78 19.56
CA THR A 113 8.53 16.57 20.54
C THR A 113 9.05 18.00 20.71
N SER A 114 10.04 18.41 19.93
CA SER A 114 10.64 19.74 20.04
C SER A 114 9.60 20.83 19.80
N THR A 115 9.57 21.84 20.67
CA THR A 115 8.74 23.04 20.50
C THR A 115 9.41 24.08 19.58
N ASP A 116 10.69 23.87 19.22
CA ASP A 116 11.41 24.76 18.32
C ASP A 116 10.83 24.69 16.89
N GLN A 117 10.43 25.85 16.37
CA GLN A 117 9.83 25.99 15.04
C GLN A 117 10.80 25.61 13.91
N GLN A 118 12.10 25.92 14.04
CA GLN A 118 13.09 25.62 13.01
C GLN A 118 13.35 24.11 12.93
N ILE A 119 13.50 23.46 14.08
CA ILE A 119 13.71 22.01 14.17
C ILE A 119 12.50 21.27 13.60
N SER A 120 11.30 21.65 14.05
CA SER A 120 10.03 21.06 13.59
C SER A 120 9.80 21.25 12.10
N ALA A 121 10.08 22.46 11.57
CA ALA A 121 9.93 22.74 10.14
C ALA A 121 10.95 21.96 9.30
N SER A 122 12.20 21.83 9.78
CA SER A 122 13.24 21.05 9.12
C SER A 122 12.86 19.56 9.05
N LEU A 123 12.40 19.00 10.17
CA LEU A 123 11.94 17.62 10.25
C LEU A 123 10.73 17.37 9.34
N THR A 124 9.75 18.27 9.36
CA THR A 124 8.57 18.17 8.48
C THR A 124 8.95 18.25 7.00
N ARG A 125 9.88 19.13 6.63
CA ARG A 125 10.41 19.19 5.26
C ARG A 125 11.12 17.89 4.90
N SER A 126 11.90 17.33 5.80
CA SER A 126 12.57 16.04 5.59
C SER A 126 11.58 14.92 5.28
N TYR A 127 10.42 14.88 5.96
CA TYR A 127 9.39 13.87 5.68
C TYR A 127 8.62 14.10 4.39
N ARG A 128 8.40 15.35 4.00
CA ARG A 128 7.64 15.72 2.79
C ARG A 128 8.46 15.69 1.50
N HIS A 129 9.78 15.83 1.60
CA HIS A 129 10.66 15.86 0.44
C HIS A 129 10.96 14.43 -0.06
N ASP A 130 10.85 14.21 -1.37
CA ASP A 130 11.16 12.95 -2.09
C ASP A 130 10.57 11.66 -1.47
N ASP A 131 9.35 11.67 -0.93
CA ASP A 131 8.73 10.47 -0.33
C ASP A 131 9.61 9.79 0.76
N ARG A 132 10.51 10.55 1.39
CA ARG A 132 11.39 10.01 2.43
C ARG A 132 10.59 9.54 3.65
N GLY A 133 9.46 10.19 3.92
CA GLY A 133 8.52 9.75 4.95
C GLY A 133 7.95 8.36 4.68
N THR A 134 7.50 8.07 3.46
CA THR A 134 6.96 6.75 3.11
C THR A 134 8.07 5.69 3.11
N THR A 135 9.26 6.05 2.63
CA THR A 135 10.44 5.18 2.66
C THR A 135 10.83 4.81 4.10
N MET A 136 10.83 5.77 5.01
CA MET A 136 11.07 5.52 6.44
C MET A 136 10.01 4.60 7.05
N LEU A 137 8.72 4.82 6.74
CA LEU A 137 7.64 3.95 7.20
C LEU A 137 7.78 2.54 6.63
N ASN A 138 8.19 2.38 5.38
CA ASN A 138 8.46 1.08 4.76
C ASN A 138 9.62 0.36 5.46
N TYR A 139 10.73 1.06 5.75
CA TYR A 139 11.83 0.46 6.51
C TYR A 139 11.42 0.03 7.91
N LEU A 140 10.54 0.80 8.58
CA LEU A 140 9.99 0.40 9.85
C LEU A 140 9.12 -0.86 9.70
N ALA A 141 8.22 -0.89 8.71
CA ALA A 141 7.35 -2.03 8.41
C ALA A 141 8.14 -3.31 8.09
N GLU A 142 9.30 -3.19 7.44
CA GLU A 142 10.18 -4.31 7.09
C GLU A 142 11.04 -4.80 8.26
N ARG A 143 11.49 -3.90 9.14
CA ARG A 143 12.47 -4.22 10.19
C ARG A 143 11.86 -4.52 11.55
N VAL A 144 10.76 -3.86 11.90
CA VAL A 144 10.08 -4.09 13.18
C VAL A 144 9.19 -5.32 13.04
N GLU A 145 8.92 -6.01 14.15
CA GLU A 145 7.98 -7.12 14.15
C GLU A 145 6.64 -6.67 13.55
N LYS A 146 6.28 -7.27 12.40
CA LYS A 146 5.03 -7.05 11.67
C LYS A 146 3.79 -6.91 12.58
N PRO A 147 3.55 -7.77 13.60
CA PRO A 147 2.36 -7.64 14.43
C PRO A 147 2.27 -6.31 15.20
N LEU A 148 3.39 -5.69 15.58
CA LEU A 148 3.37 -4.42 16.31
C LEU A 148 2.94 -3.26 15.40
N ILE A 149 3.51 -3.20 14.20
CA ILE A 149 3.18 -2.15 13.22
C ILE A 149 1.78 -2.34 12.68
N ASP A 150 1.40 -3.58 12.34
CA ASP A 150 0.06 -3.87 11.83
C ASP A 150 -1.01 -3.52 12.85
N ALA A 151 -0.79 -3.84 14.14
CA ALA A 151 -1.70 -3.46 15.22
C ALA A 151 -1.79 -1.94 15.38
N TRP A 152 -0.66 -1.22 15.34
CA TRP A 152 -0.64 0.23 15.45
C TRP A 152 -1.29 0.93 14.26
N ILE A 153 -1.00 0.49 13.02
CA ILE A 153 -1.63 1.01 11.81
C ILE A 153 -3.13 0.74 11.87
N SER A 154 -3.53 -0.47 12.27
CA SER A 154 -4.94 -0.83 12.41
C SER A 154 -5.64 0.07 13.44
N ASP A 155 -5.06 0.31 14.61
CA ASP A 155 -5.62 1.21 15.62
C ASP A 155 -5.84 2.63 15.07
N LYS A 156 -4.81 3.20 14.44
CA LYS A 156 -4.91 4.57 13.87
C LYS A 156 -5.87 4.64 12.69
N PHE A 157 -5.91 3.61 11.86
CA PHE A 157 -6.80 3.55 10.71
C PHE A 157 -8.25 3.37 11.17
N VAL A 158 -8.52 2.48 12.12
CA VAL A 158 -9.86 2.28 12.71
C VAL A 158 -10.37 3.56 13.36
N GLN A 159 -9.56 4.23 14.18
CA GLN A 159 -9.97 5.52 14.79
C GLN A 159 -10.30 6.59 13.74
N LYS A 160 -9.57 6.61 12.62
CA LYS A 160 -9.86 7.55 11.52
C LYS A 160 -11.16 7.17 10.81
N LEU A 161 -11.36 5.89 10.53
CA LEU A 161 -12.58 5.38 9.89
C LEU A 161 -13.82 5.56 10.77
N GLU A 162 -13.72 5.38 12.08
CA GLU A 162 -14.82 5.66 13.00
C GLU A 162 -15.24 7.13 12.96
N LYS A 163 -14.27 8.06 12.99
CA LYS A 163 -14.53 9.50 12.88
C LYS A 163 -15.18 9.87 11.55
N GLU A 164 -14.65 9.35 10.46
CA GLU A 164 -15.21 9.55 9.11
C GLU A 164 -16.59 8.91 8.98
N GLY A 165 -16.80 7.72 9.54
CA GLY A 165 -18.10 7.03 9.56
C GLY A 165 -19.17 7.80 10.34
N LEU A 166 -18.82 8.39 11.49
CA LEU A 166 -19.70 9.28 12.25
C LEU A 166 -20.00 10.59 11.51
N SER A 167 -18.99 11.15 10.84
CA SER A 167 -19.15 12.34 9.99
C SER A 167 -20.14 12.07 8.85
N LEU A 168 -19.97 10.94 8.17
CA LEU A 168 -20.84 10.46 7.12
C LEU A 168 -22.26 10.20 7.61
N ALA A 169 -22.40 9.54 8.77
CA ALA A 169 -23.70 9.28 9.38
C ALA A 169 -24.45 10.58 9.68
N LYS A 170 -23.77 11.59 10.23
CA LYS A 170 -24.35 12.93 10.51
C LYS A 170 -24.77 13.65 9.23
N MET A 171 -23.94 13.60 8.19
CA MET A 171 -24.23 14.22 6.90
C MET A 171 -25.48 13.62 6.24
N LEU A 172 -25.69 12.31 6.39
CA LEU A 172 -26.84 11.60 5.83
C LEU A 172 -28.11 11.64 6.70
N VAL A 173 -28.08 12.30 7.86
CA VAL A 173 -29.30 12.55 8.64
C VAL A 173 -30.13 13.63 7.93
N PRO A 174 -31.41 13.37 7.62
CA PRO A 174 -32.30 14.41 7.11
C PRO A 174 -32.44 15.56 8.10
N GLU A 175 -32.54 16.80 7.60
CA GLU A 175 -32.79 17.98 8.42
C GLU A 175 -34.06 17.80 9.27
N GLU A 176 -34.00 18.21 10.55
CA GLU A 176 -35.11 18.04 11.48
C GLU A 176 -36.36 18.76 10.97
N GLY A 177 -37.46 18.01 10.82
CA GLY A 177 -38.73 18.51 10.29
C GLY A 177 -38.90 18.38 8.77
N SER A 178 -37.90 17.87 8.04
CA SER A 178 -38.05 17.58 6.61
C SER A 178 -38.99 16.39 6.36
N ASN A 179 -39.86 16.52 5.35
CA ASN A 179 -40.70 15.40 4.91
C ASN A 179 -39.84 14.44 4.06
N VAL A 180 -40.04 13.12 4.22
CA VAL A 180 -39.37 12.08 3.43
C VAL A 180 -39.46 12.34 1.92
N SER A 181 -40.60 12.85 1.45
CA SER A 181 -40.79 13.21 0.03
C SER A 181 -39.81 14.31 -0.45
N SER A 182 -39.57 15.33 0.40
CA SER A 182 -38.61 16.40 0.09
C SER A 182 -37.15 15.92 0.12
N ALA A 183 -36.82 14.99 1.02
CA ALA A 183 -35.49 14.38 1.07
C ALA A 183 -35.21 13.53 -0.17
N LEU A 184 -36.20 12.75 -0.63
CA LEU A 184 -36.09 11.96 -1.86
C LEU A 184 -35.96 12.83 -3.11
N ALA A 185 -36.67 13.96 -3.18
CA ALA A 185 -36.58 14.89 -4.30
C ALA A 185 -35.20 15.57 -4.40
N ARG A 186 -34.50 15.76 -3.27
CA ARG A 186 -33.15 16.35 -3.22
C ARG A 186 -32.04 15.31 -3.43
N TYR A 187 -32.36 14.01 -3.34
CA TYR A 187 -31.37 12.95 -3.41
C TYR A 187 -30.76 12.85 -4.82
N SER A 188 -29.44 12.97 -4.89
CA SER A 188 -28.67 12.86 -6.12
C SER A 188 -27.38 12.09 -5.84
N VAL A 189 -27.14 11.01 -6.58
CA VAL A 189 -25.96 10.15 -6.39
C VAL A 189 -24.65 10.92 -6.61
N PRO A 190 -24.48 11.73 -7.68
CA PRO A 190 -23.26 12.53 -7.85
C PRO A 190 -23.02 13.52 -6.70
N GLN A 191 -24.07 14.18 -6.23
CA GLN A 191 -23.96 15.13 -5.11
C GLN A 191 -23.58 14.41 -3.81
N LEU A 192 -24.22 13.26 -3.55
CA LEU A 192 -23.90 12.41 -2.41
C LEU A 192 -22.44 11.97 -2.42
N LEU A 193 -21.89 11.58 -3.57
CA LEU A 193 -20.49 11.17 -3.68
C LEU A 193 -19.54 12.33 -3.42
N LEU A 194 -19.82 13.53 -3.93
CA LEU A 194 -19.03 14.75 -3.64
C LEU A 194 -19.07 15.10 -2.15
N ASP A 195 -20.26 15.08 -1.55
CA ASP A 195 -20.44 15.37 -0.13
C ASP A 195 -19.70 14.32 0.71
N THR A 196 -19.72 13.06 0.29
CA THR A 196 -19.03 11.96 0.98
C THR A 196 -17.51 12.03 0.83
N GLU A 197 -16.99 12.41 -0.33
CA GLU A 197 -15.56 12.65 -0.53
C GLU A 197 -15.05 13.72 0.44
N SER A 198 -15.84 14.76 0.69
CA SER A 198 -15.51 15.80 1.67
C SER A 198 -15.62 15.31 3.12
N ALA A 199 -16.65 14.52 3.44
CA ALA A 199 -16.96 14.10 4.81
C ALA A 199 -16.14 12.89 5.30
N ALA A 200 -15.77 12.00 4.38
CA ALA A 200 -15.09 10.73 4.65
C ALA A 200 -14.04 10.39 3.56
N PRO A 201 -12.99 11.22 3.40
CA PRO A 201 -12.05 11.13 2.29
C PRO A 201 -11.22 9.84 2.29
N THR A 202 -10.87 9.30 3.47
CA THR A 202 -10.05 8.08 3.55
C THR A 202 -10.89 6.87 3.14
N LEU A 203 -12.12 6.81 3.65
CA LEU A 203 -13.07 5.76 3.31
C LEU A 203 -13.42 5.79 1.81
N PHE A 204 -13.69 6.99 1.28
CA PHE A 204 -13.97 7.19 -0.15
C PHE A 204 -12.80 6.73 -1.03
N ASN A 205 -11.57 7.13 -0.72
CA ASN A 205 -10.39 6.74 -1.49
C ASN A 205 -10.10 5.24 -1.41
N ALA A 206 -10.24 4.65 -0.23
CA ALA A 206 -10.03 3.22 -0.02
C ALA A 206 -11.04 2.39 -0.84
N LEU A 207 -12.33 2.73 -0.77
CA LEU A 207 -13.37 2.06 -1.55
C LEU A 207 -13.21 2.31 -3.05
N SER A 208 -12.83 3.52 -3.46
CA SER A 208 -12.57 3.82 -4.87
C SER A 208 -11.41 3.03 -5.45
N THR A 209 -10.35 2.82 -4.65
CA THR A 209 -9.21 1.97 -5.04
C THR A 209 -9.62 0.50 -5.12
N LEU A 210 -10.40 0.01 -4.16
CA LEU A 210 -10.92 -1.36 -4.16
C LEU A 210 -11.86 -1.65 -5.33
N LEU A 211 -12.66 -0.67 -5.74
CA LEU A 211 -13.59 -0.79 -6.87
C LEU A 211 -12.92 -0.54 -8.23
N CYS A 212 -11.59 -0.32 -8.27
CA CYS A 212 -10.84 0.05 -9.46
C CYS A 212 -11.53 1.18 -10.24
N TYR A 213 -11.83 2.27 -9.53
CA TYR A 213 -12.61 3.39 -10.06
C TYR A 213 -11.94 4.10 -11.27
N THR A 214 -10.68 3.78 -11.55
CA THR A 214 -9.90 4.28 -12.69
C THR A 214 -10.23 3.51 -13.98
N GLU A 215 -10.72 4.26 -14.96
CA GLU A 215 -10.90 3.91 -16.38
C GLU A 215 -11.95 2.83 -16.69
N GLY A 216 -13.10 3.29 -17.16
CA GLY A 216 -14.16 2.50 -17.75
C GLY A 216 -15.11 3.39 -18.55
N ASP A 217 -15.89 2.75 -19.42
CA ASP A 217 -17.00 3.34 -20.17
C ASP A 217 -18.00 4.05 -19.23
N GLU A 218 -18.68 5.10 -19.70
CA GLU A 218 -19.56 5.94 -18.84
C GLU A 218 -20.63 5.12 -18.12
N ASP A 219 -21.17 4.09 -18.77
CA ASP A 219 -22.17 3.20 -18.17
C ASP A 219 -21.59 2.34 -17.05
N SER A 220 -20.32 1.96 -17.16
CA SER A 220 -19.63 1.25 -16.08
C SER A 220 -19.34 2.17 -14.89
N ARG A 221 -19.04 3.45 -15.14
CA ARG A 221 -18.85 4.46 -14.09
C ARG A 221 -20.13 4.72 -13.31
N LYS A 222 -21.25 4.96 -13.99
CA LYS A 222 -22.57 5.15 -13.33
C LYS A 222 -22.95 3.96 -12.44
N LYS A 223 -22.67 2.72 -12.87
CA LYS A 223 -22.88 1.53 -12.04
C LYS A 223 -21.97 1.52 -10.81
N ARG A 224 -20.69 1.87 -10.96
CA ARG A 224 -19.74 1.98 -9.84
C ARG A 224 -20.12 3.09 -8.87
N ASP A 225 -20.62 4.21 -9.34
CA ASP A 225 -21.09 5.33 -8.51
C ASP A 225 -22.23 4.91 -7.61
N VAL A 226 -23.22 4.21 -8.18
CA VAL A 226 -24.35 3.68 -7.41
C VAL A 226 -23.87 2.66 -6.38
N VAL A 227 -22.93 1.78 -6.75
CA VAL A 227 -22.34 0.80 -5.82
C VAL A 227 -21.60 1.49 -4.68
N LEU A 228 -20.73 2.46 -5.00
CA LEU A 228 -19.95 3.21 -4.02
C LEU A 228 -20.85 4.01 -3.08
N ALA A 229 -21.83 4.73 -3.62
CA ALA A 229 -22.83 5.47 -2.85
C ALA A 229 -23.63 4.56 -1.92
N ASN A 230 -24.00 3.36 -2.38
CA ASN A 230 -24.73 2.39 -1.59
C ASN A 230 -23.86 1.83 -0.43
N ILE A 231 -22.61 1.47 -0.70
CA ILE A 231 -21.68 1.00 0.34
C ILE A 231 -21.46 2.08 1.40
N LEU A 232 -21.22 3.33 0.99
CA LEU A 232 -21.03 4.46 1.89
C LEU A 232 -22.29 4.70 2.73
N SER A 233 -23.48 4.64 2.11
CA SER A 233 -24.76 4.75 2.83
C SER A 233 -24.97 3.63 3.84
N MET A 234 -24.58 2.39 3.51
CA MET A 234 -24.64 1.26 4.44
C MET A 234 -23.67 1.45 5.63
N ILE A 235 -22.46 1.95 5.40
CA ILE A 235 -21.50 2.24 6.48
C ILE A 235 -22.04 3.36 7.38
N ALA A 236 -22.62 4.39 6.80
CA ALA A 236 -23.26 5.46 7.57
C ALA A 236 -24.43 4.92 8.42
N GLN A 237 -25.18 3.97 7.87
CA GLN A 237 -26.29 3.33 8.56
C GLN A 237 -25.82 2.49 9.74
N THR A 238 -24.72 1.74 9.62
CA THR A 238 -24.20 0.92 10.74
C THR A 238 -23.66 1.77 11.89
N GLN A 239 -23.21 3.00 11.60
CA GLN A 239 -22.73 3.96 12.60
C GLN A 239 -23.87 4.72 13.30
N ASN A 240 -25.08 4.68 12.74
CA ASN A 240 -26.24 5.30 13.35
C ASN A 240 -26.94 4.27 14.24
N GLU A 241 -26.91 4.43 15.56
CA GLU A 241 -27.72 3.64 16.50
C GLU A 241 -29.23 3.72 16.17
N ARG A 242 -29.64 4.68 15.33
CA ARG A 242 -30.93 4.68 14.61
C ARG A 242 -31.01 3.68 13.45
N ALA A 243 -30.31 2.56 13.49
CA ALA A 243 -30.57 1.38 12.64
C ALA A 243 -32.08 1.08 12.61
N SER A 244 -32.79 1.37 13.71
CA SER A 244 -34.25 1.39 13.80
C SER A 244 -34.95 2.18 12.67
N THR A 245 -34.60 3.44 12.39
CA THR A 245 -35.39 4.29 11.47
C THR A 245 -35.19 3.90 10.01
N TYR A 246 -33.96 3.61 9.59
CA TYR A 246 -33.72 3.08 8.24
C TYR A 246 -34.35 1.70 8.07
N GLN A 247 -34.17 0.79 9.04
CA GLN A 247 -34.83 -0.51 8.99
C GLN A 247 -36.34 -0.34 8.87
N ILE A 248 -36.95 0.62 9.58
CA ILE A 248 -38.39 0.94 9.43
C ILE A 248 -38.73 1.42 8.02
N VAL A 249 -37.98 2.40 7.47
CA VAL A 249 -38.26 2.98 6.15
C VAL A 249 -38.07 1.94 5.04
N SER A 250 -36.95 1.20 5.06
CA SER A 250 -36.67 0.12 4.12
C SER A 250 -37.69 -1.02 4.23
N SER A 251 -38.17 -1.31 5.45
CA SER A 251 -39.31 -2.23 5.62
C SER A 251 -40.58 -1.67 4.99
N LEU A 252 -40.95 -0.41 5.28
CA LEU A 252 -42.16 0.18 4.70
C LEU A 252 -42.10 0.19 3.16
N TYR A 253 -40.93 0.50 2.59
CA TYR A 253 -40.71 0.46 1.15
C TYR A 253 -40.91 -0.96 0.60
N LEU A 254 -40.26 -1.97 1.18
CA LEU A 254 -40.44 -3.37 0.80
C LEU A 254 -41.90 -3.83 0.96
N TYR A 255 -42.60 -3.35 1.99
CA TYR A 255 -44.03 -3.63 2.19
C TYR A 255 -44.87 -3.04 1.06
N ALA A 256 -44.64 -1.77 0.73
CA ALA A 256 -45.34 -1.06 -0.35
C ALA A 256 -45.09 -1.69 -1.72
N CYS A 257 -43.88 -2.20 -1.95
CA CYS A 257 -43.52 -2.93 -3.17
C CYS A 257 -44.05 -4.38 -3.21
N GLY A 258 -44.76 -4.84 -2.17
CA GLY A 258 -45.30 -6.20 -2.13
C GLY A 258 -44.22 -7.29 -2.02
N ALA A 259 -43.07 -6.98 -1.42
CA ALA A 259 -41.99 -7.93 -1.24
C ALA A 259 -42.43 -9.18 -0.46
N THR A 260 -41.91 -10.35 -0.85
CA THR A 260 -42.23 -11.63 -0.22
C THR A 260 -41.68 -11.72 1.21
N LYS A 261 -42.34 -12.54 2.05
CA LYS A 261 -41.89 -12.78 3.43
C LYS A 261 -40.48 -13.36 3.52
N SER A 262 -40.05 -14.14 2.53
CA SER A 262 -38.70 -14.70 2.46
C SER A 262 -37.65 -13.62 2.22
N LEU A 263 -37.90 -12.66 1.34
CA LEU A 263 -37.00 -11.51 1.12
C LEU A 263 -36.86 -10.67 2.39
N TYR A 264 -37.97 -10.46 3.11
CA TYR A 264 -37.95 -9.83 4.43
C TYR A 264 -37.12 -10.57 5.46
N GLN A 265 -37.15 -11.91 5.49
CA GLN A 265 -36.35 -12.67 6.45
C GLN A 265 -34.86 -12.57 6.16
N VAL A 266 -34.45 -12.64 4.89
CA VAL A 266 -33.06 -12.49 4.49
C VAL A 266 -32.55 -11.08 4.82
N LEU A 267 -33.32 -10.05 4.46
CA LEU A 267 -32.94 -8.66 4.73
C LEU A 267 -32.98 -8.32 6.22
N ASN A 268 -33.90 -8.89 6.99
CA ASN A 268 -33.92 -8.76 8.43
C ASN A 268 -32.72 -9.44 9.09
N HIS A 269 -32.31 -10.62 8.59
CA HIS A 269 -31.12 -11.31 9.11
C HIS A 269 -29.83 -10.54 8.80
N ALA A 270 -29.80 -9.80 7.69
CA ALA A 270 -28.72 -8.89 7.32
C ALA A 270 -28.79 -7.52 8.04
N GLY A 271 -29.79 -7.30 8.91
CA GLY A 271 -29.98 -6.02 9.61
C GLY A 271 -30.45 -4.87 8.71
N PHE A 272 -30.91 -5.16 7.50
CA PHE A 272 -31.32 -4.19 6.48
C PHE A 272 -32.77 -3.73 6.61
N SER A 273 -33.66 -4.63 7.07
CA SER A 273 -35.07 -4.34 7.33
C SER A 273 -35.51 -4.90 8.69
N LEU A 274 -36.66 -4.48 9.18
CA LEU A 274 -37.37 -5.18 10.25
C LEU A 274 -37.97 -6.48 9.70
N SER A 275 -38.34 -7.38 10.60
CA SER A 275 -39.19 -8.53 10.25
C SER A 275 -40.53 -8.06 9.67
N TYR A 276 -41.07 -8.85 8.74
CA TYR A 276 -42.38 -8.58 8.12
C TYR A 276 -43.50 -8.36 9.16
N THR A 277 -43.48 -9.13 10.24
CA THR A 277 -44.40 -8.98 11.38
C THR A 277 -44.22 -7.65 12.11
N SER A 278 -42.97 -7.20 12.32
CA SER A 278 -42.71 -5.90 12.94
C SER A 278 -43.09 -4.73 12.03
N ALA A 279 -42.89 -4.86 10.72
CA ALA A 279 -43.27 -3.85 9.73
C ALA A 279 -44.80 -3.66 9.68
N THR A 280 -45.56 -4.77 9.65
CA THR A 280 -47.04 -4.73 9.66
C THR A 280 -47.62 -4.19 10.96
N ILE A 281 -47.02 -4.49 12.12
CA ILE A 281 -47.43 -3.90 13.40
C ILE A 281 -47.17 -2.40 13.39
N LYS A 282 -45.99 -1.95 12.95
CA LYS A 282 -45.65 -0.52 12.87
C LYS A 282 -46.57 0.25 11.93
N LEU A 283 -46.94 -0.33 10.79
CA LEU A 283 -47.95 0.21 9.87
C LEU A 283 -49.34 0.35 10.52
N LYS A 284 -49.77 -0.65 11.29
CA LYS A 284 -51.05 -0.60 12.03
C LYS A 284 -51.07 0.49 13.10
N THR A 285 -49.96 0.70 13.81
CA THR A 285 -49.83 1.80 14.79
C THR A 285 -49.65 3.18 14.13
N ALA A 286 -49.12 3.24 12.91
CA ALA A 286 -48.91 4.49 12.16
C ALA A 286 -50.14 4.93 11.35
N GLN A 287 -51.16 4.08 11.19
CA GLN A 287 -52.46 4.52 10.71
C GLN A 287 -53.12 5.37 11.80
N PRO A 288 -53.35 6.69 11.59
CA PRO A 288 -54.29 7.41 12.44
C PRO A 288 -55.62 6.67 12.34
N GLN A 289 -56.31 6.48 13.47
CA GLN A 289 -57.62 5.82 13.50
C GLN A 289 -58.52 6.45 12.41
N ALA A 290 -58.65 5.76 11.28
CA ALA A 290 -59.62 6.12 10.28
C ALA A 290 -61.00 6.02 10.97
N PRO A 291 -61.84 7.07 10.93
CA PRO A 291 -63.14 7.00 11.56
C PRO A 291 -63.87 5.81 10.97
N ARG A 292 -64.31 4.90 11.85
CA ARG A 292 -65.24 3.83 11.51
C ARG A 292 -66.36 4.47 10.70
N ARG A 293 -66.61 3.99 9.48
CA ARG A 293 -67.84 4.27 8.75
C ARG A 293 -68.99 4.01 9.72
N THR A 294 -69.59 5.09 10.21
CA THR A 294 -70.90 5.03 10.81
C THR A 294 -71.85 4.65 9.68
N GLU A 295 -72.36 3.42 9.76
CA GLU A 295 -73.61 3.05 9.11
C GLU A 295 -74.63 4.15 9.44
N ILE A 296 -75.17 4.79 8.41
CA ILE A 296 -76.30 5.71 8.55
C ILE A 296 -77.55 4.82 8.61
N PRO A 297 -78.27 4.73 9.73
CA PRO A 297 -79.59 4.12 9.76
C PRO A 297 -80.63 5.18 9.41
N GLY A 298 -81.43 4.91 8.37
CA GLY A 298 -82.69 5.63 8.12
C GLY A 298 -82.62 6.73 7.08
N ALA A 299 -82.79 6.36 5.81
CA ALA A 299 -83.41 7.21 4.79
C ALA A 299 -83.91 6.31 3.64
N SER A 300 -84.91 5.49 3.95
CA SER A 300 -85.77 4.87 2.95
C SER A 300 -87.19 5.02 3.46
N GLU A 301 -87.81 6.16 3.16
CA GLU A 301 -89.24 6.33 2.91
C GLU A 301 -89.55 7.80 2.64
N ALA A 302 -90.49 8.02 1.72
CA ALA A 302 -91.08 9.29 1.29
C ALA A 302 -90.19 10.22 0.45
N VAL A 303 -90.33 10.16 -0.88
CA VAL A 303 -91.15 11.09 -1.67
C VAL A 303 -91.24 10.51 -3.09
N HIS A 304 -92.32 9.78 -3.35
CA HIS A 304 -92.83 9.56 -4.70
C HIS A 304 -94.33 9.56 -4.58
N ASP A 305 -94.92 10.76 -4.48
CA ASP A 305 -96.32 10.98 -4.82
C ASP A 305 -96.60 12.47 -5.02
N SER A 306 -97.58 12.73 -5.89
CA SER A 306 -98.12 14.02 -6.33
C SER A 306 -97.42 14.73 -7.48
N LEU A 307 -97.51 14.10 -8.65
CA LEU A 307 -98.11 14.76 -9.83
C LEU A 307 -99.62 14.57 -9.74
N GLY A 308 -100.38 15.67 -9.73
CA GLY A 308 -101.84 15.72 -9.65
C GLY A 308 -102.31 17.07 -9.12
#